data_AF-A0A7M1SPD2-F1
#
_entry.id   AF-A0A7M1SPD2-F1
#
_cell.length_a   1.000
_cell.length_b   1.000
_cell.length_c   1.000
_cell.angle_alpha   90.00
_cell.angle_beta   90.00
_cell.angle_gamma   90.00
#
_symmetry.space_group_name_H-M   'P 1'
#
loop_
_entity.id
_entity.type
_entity.pdbx_description
1 polymer ?
#
loop_
_entity_poly.entity_id
_entity_poly.type
_entity_poly.pdbx_seq_one_letter_code
_entity_poly.pdbx_strand_id
1 'polypeptide(L)'
;MNATPPPSPFVATLCERLGVGYGGWDTMSPLPPDKGGPGSLVVFHIDDGSIPPAREEHLQGTGIIREARVYPDRTEVYAGDTLLARYDDLTVMQIFG
;
A
#
# COMPACT_ATOMS: atom_id res chain seq x y z
N MET A 1 19.09 -2.32 -17.12
CA MET A 1 17.70 -2.16 -16.64
C MET A 1 17.64 -2.81 -15.28
N ASN A 2 17.57 -2.04 -14.19
CA ASN A 2 17.33 -2.63 -12.86
C ASN A 2 15.87 -3.09 -12.87
N ALA A 3 15.65 -4.39 -12.68
CA ALA A 3 14.32 -4.94 -12.58
C ALA A 3 13.64 -4.37 -11.33
N THR A 4 12.45 -3.84 -11.49
CA THR A 4 11.59 -3.48 -10.36
C THR A 4 11.36 -4.73 -9.51
N PRO A 5 11.60 -4.70 -8.19
CA PRO A 5 11.30 -5.85 -7.34
C PRO A 5 9.81 -6.21 -7.46
N PRO A 6 9.43 -7.49 -7.33
CA PRO A 6 8.01 -7.85 -7.30
C PRO A 6 7.34 -7.26 -6.04
N PRO A 7 6.03 -6.95 -6.10
CA PRO A 7 5.28 -6.55 -4.91
C PRO A 7 5.20 -7.69 -3.90
N SER A 8 5.02 -7.37 -2.62
CA SER A 8 4.55 -8.37 -1.65
C SER A 8 3.18 -8.97 -2.06
N PRO A 9 2.87 -10.23 -1.71
CA PRO A 9 1.60 -10.87 -2.11
C PRO A 9 0.35 -10.08 -1.69
N PHE A 10 0.40 -9.48 -0.51
CA PHE A 10 -0.68 -8.63 -0.01
C PHE A 10 -0.86 -7.37 -0.87
N VAL A 11 0.23 -6.68 -1.23
CA VAL A 11 0.20 -5.49 -2.09
C VAL A 11 -0.21 -5.84 -3.52
N ALA A 12 0.20 -7.00 -4.04
CA ALA A 12 -0.28 -7.50 -5.33
C ALA A 12 -1.81 -7.60 -5.36
N THR A 13 -2.40 -8.15 -4.29
CA THR A 13 -3.86 -8.25 -4.13
C THR A 13 -4.53 -6.89 -4.04
N LEU A 14 -3.93 -5.93 -3.31
CA LEU A 14 -4.44 -4.56 -3.24
C LEU A 14 -4.41 -3.86 -4.60
N CYS A 15 -3.29 -3.94 -5.32
CA CYS A 15 -3.16 -3.38 -6.66
C CYS A 15 -4.20 -3.95 -7.63
N GLU A 16 -4.40 -5.27 -7.62
CA GLU A 16 -5.41 -5.95 -8.43
C GLU A 16 -6.83 -5.42 -8.12
N ARG A 17 -7.22 -5.36 -6.84
CA ARG A 17 -8.55 -4.89 -6.44
C ARG A 17 -8.80 -3.41 -6.70
N LEU A 18 -7.75 -2.60 -6.60
CA LEU A 18 -7.82 -1.18 -6.92
C LEU A 18 -7.81 -0.92 -8.43
N GLY A 19 -7.48 -1.93 -9.26
CA GLY A 19 -7.34 -1.77 -10.70
C GLY A 19 -6.13 -0.91 -11.11
N VAL A 20 -5.05 -0.95 -10.32
CA VAL A 20 -3.83 -0.14 -10.54
C VAL A 20 -2.60 -1.02 -10.68
N GLY A 21 -1.59 -0.51 -11.39
CA GLY A 21 -0.28 -1.14 -11.47
C GLY A 21 0.51 -1.01 -10.17
N TYR A 22 1.53 -1.85 -10.00
CA TYR A 22 2.48 -1.73 -8.90
C TYR A 22 3.60 -0.75 -9.25
N GLY A 23 3.81 0.24 -8.38
CA GLY A 23 4.75 1.34 -8.54
C GLY A 23 6.18 1.05 -8.07
N GLY A 24 6.49 -0.20 -7.75
CA GLY A 24 7.86 -0.68 -7.57
C GLY A 24 8.44 -0.56 -6.16
N TRP A 25 7.62 -0.26 -5.17
CA TRP A 25 8.04 -0.31 -3.77
C TRP A 25 6.86 -0.57 -2.84
N ASP A 26 7.09 -1.39 -1.81
CA ASP A 26 6.19 -1.54 -0.67
C ASP A 26 6.95 -1.87 0.62
N THR A 27 6.35 -1.49 1.75
CA THR A 27 6.82 -1.82 3.09
C THR A 27 5.67 -2.01 4.06
N MET A 28 5.95 -2.68 5.16
CA MET A 28 4.98 -2.97 6.21
C MET A 28 5.59 -2.63 7.57
N SER A 29 4.80 -2.02 8.43
CA SER A 29 5.18 -1.67 9.79
C SER A 29 3.99 -1.84 10.74
N PRO A 30 4.19 -1.91 12.06
CA PRO A 30 3.09 -1.82 13.00
C PRO A 30 2.29 -0.54 12.79
N LEU A 31 0.96 -0.63 12.87
CA LEU A 31 0.10 0.55 12.76
C LEU A 31 0.37 1.50 13.95
N PRO A 32 0.59 2.80 13.72
CA PRO A 32 0.77 3.77 14.79
C PRO A 32 -0.45 3.80 15.75
N PRO A 33 -0.24 3.98 17.07
CA PRO A 33 -1.30 3.85 18.06
C PRO A 33 -2.43 4.89 17.92
N ASP A 34 -2.18 6.02 17.24
CA ASP A 34 -3.14 7.08 16.94
C ASP A 34 -4.05 6.76 15.74
N LYS A 35 -3.83 5.64 15.03
CA LYS A 35 -4.53 5.28 13.79
C LYS A 35 -5.66 4.25 14.00
N GLY A 36 -6.28 4.23 15.17
CA GLY A 36 -7.55 3.53 15.39
C GLY A 36 -7.46 2.08 15.84
N GLY A 37 -6.32 1.65 16.41
CA GLY A 37 -6.18 0.35 17.07
C GLY A 37 -4.96 -0.46 16.61
N PRO A 38 -4.82 -1.72 17.09
CA PRO A 38 -3.75 -2.60 16.65
C PRO A 38 -3.95 -2.99 15.18
N GLY A 39 -2.85 -3.09 14.43
CA GLY A 39 -2.85 -3.44 13.02
C GLY A 39 -1.48 -3.30 12.39
N SER A 40 -1.44 -3.30 11.06
CA SER A 40 -0.26 -2.96 10.28
C SER A 40 -0.53 -1.78 9.36
N LEU A 41 0.46 -0.90 9.24
CA LEU A 41 0.53 0.10 8.19
C LEU A 41 1.34 -0.46 7.02
N VAL A 42 0.69 -0.56 5.87
CA VAL A 42 1.33 -0.91 4.60
C VAL A 42 1.46 0.36 3.78
N VAL A 43 2.69 0.73 3.41
CA VAL A 43 2.95 1.85 2.50
C VAL A 43 3.44 1.27 1.20
N PHE A 44 2.81 1.63 0.08
CA PHE A 44 3.13 1.06 -1.21
C PHE A 44 2.98 2.09 -2.33
N HIS A 45 3.73 1.89 -3.40
CA HIS A 45 3.68 2.71 -4.59
C HIS A 45 2.78 2.05 -5.63
N ILE A 46 1.94 2.85 -6.29
CA ILE A 46 1.06 2.40 -7.37
C ILE A 46 1.38 3.13 -8.68
N ASP A 47 1.03 2.51 -9.79
CA ASP A 47 1.02 3.13 -11.11
C ASP A 47 -0.44 3.16 -11.62
N ASP A 48 -1.07 4.33 -11.56
CA ASP A 48 -2.42 4.57 -12.08
C ASP A 48 -2.40 5.40 -13.38
N GLY A 49 -1.22 5.56 -14.01
CA GLY A 49 -1.01 6.38 -15.19
C GLY A 49 -0.93 7.89 -14.93
N SER A 50 -1.11 8.35 -13.69
CA SER A 50 -0.89 9.76 -13.34
C SER A 50 0.57 10.06 -13.02
N ILE A 51 0.94 11.34 -13.08
CA ILE A 51 2.32 11.79 -12.87
C ILE A 51 2.63 11.73 -11.37
N PRO A 52 3.64 10.95 -10.94
CA PRO A 52 4.07 10.93 -9.55
C PRO A 52 4.53 12.32 -9.10
N PRO A 53 4.30 12.71 -7.83
CA PRO A 53 4.88 13.93 -7.29
C PRO A 53 6.41 13.89 -7.40
N ALA A 54 7.04 15.05 -7.61
CA ALA A 54 8.50 15.17 -7.71
C ALA A 54 9.19 14.64 -6.43
N ARG A 55 10.28 13.87 -6.60
CA ARG A 55 11.01 13.20 -5.52
C ARG A 55 12.50 13.26 -5.77
N GLU A 56 13.26 13.07 -4.70
CA GLU A 56 14.71 12.90 -4.79
C GLU A 56 15.03 11.56 -5.47
N GLU A 57 16.00 11.56 -6.39
CA GLU A 57 16.33 10.42 -7.27
C GLU A 57 16.79 9.15 -6.53
N HIS A 58 17.17 9.27 -5.26
CA HIS A 58 17.66 8.15 -4.45
C HIS A 58 16.56 7.40 -3.69
N LEU A 59 15.30 7.87 -3.74
CA LEU A 59 14.17 7.18 -3.11
C LEU A 59 13.70 6.01 -3.99
N GLN A 60 13.39 4.87 -3.36
CA GLN A 60 12.96 3.67 -4.05
C GLN A 60 11.51 3.79 -4.56
N GLY A 61 11.24 3.17 -5.72
CA GLY A 61 9.92 3.13 -6.36
C GLY A 61 9.54 4.44 -7.07
N THR A 62 8.85 4.30 -8.20
CA THR A 62 8.51 5.42 -9.09
C THR A 62 7.02 5.79 -9.04
N GLY A 63 6.17 4.96 -8.43
CA GLY A 63 4.72 5.15 -8.41
C GLY A 63 4.20 6.02 -7.26
N ILE A 64 2.92 6.41 -7.32
CA ILE A 64 2.24 7.27 -6.34
C ILE A 64 2.07 6.54 -5.00
N ILE A 65 2.29 7.24 -3.91
CA ILE A 65 2.20 6.66 -2.56
C ILE A 65 0.73 6.42 -2.18
N ARG A 66 0.47 5.23 -1.64
CA ARG A 66 -0.76 4.84 -0.95
C ARG A 66 -0.43 4.22 0.40
N GLU A 67 -1.35 4.39 1.31
CA GLU A 67 -1.29 3.78 2.64
C GLU A 67 -2.47 2.84 2.80
N ALA A 68 -2.24 1.60 3.22
CA ALA A 68 -3.28 0.71 3.69
C ALA A 68 -3.14 0.50 5.19
N ARG A 69 -4.20 0.79 5.94
CA ARG A 69 -4.33 0.44 7.35
C ARG A 69 -5.03 -0.89 7.44
N VAL A 70 -4.32 -1.88 7.95
CA VAL A 70 -4.75 -3.28 7.96
C VAL A 70 -5.02 -3.70 9.38
N TYR A 71 -6.29 -3.91 9.70
CA TYR A 71 -6.82 -4.25 11.01
C TYR A 71 -7.15 -5.76 11.07
N PRO A 72 -7.51 -6.28 12.27
CA PRO A 72 -8.00 -7.65 12.41
C PRO A 72 -9.29 -7.97 11.65
N ASP A 73 -10.09 -6.95 11.33
CA ASP A 73 -11.43 -7.10 10.74
C ASP A 73 -11.59 -6.48 9.34
N ARG A 74 -10.58 -5.74 8.85
CA ARG A 74 -10.65 -5.01 7.57
C ARG A 74 -9.32 -4.45 7.12
N THR A 75 -9.30 -3.96 5.88
CA THR A 75 -8.26 -3.09 5.32
C THR A 75 -8.89 -1.81 4.78
N GLU A 76 -8.26 -0.67 5.05
CA GLU A 76 -8.65 0.64 4.55
C GLU A 76 -7.48 1.26 3.76
N VAL A 77 -7.71 1.62 2.49
CA VAL A 77 -6.68 2.22 1.62
C VAL A 77 -6.91 3.72 1.49
N TYR A 78 -5.86 4.50 1.66
CA TYR A 78 -5.88 5.96 1.70
C TYR A 78 -4.96 6.60 0.65
N ALA A 79 -5.35 7.79 0.19
CA ALA A 79 -4.50 8.78 -0.47
C ALA A 79 -4.45 10.04 0.40
N GLY A 80 -3.34 10.20 1.15
CA GLY A 80 -3.28 11.19 2.23
C GLY A 80 -4.39 10.91 3.25
N ASP A 81 -5.25 11.90 3.48
CA ASP A 81 -6.38 11.77 4.41
C ASP A 81 -7.66 11.21 3.75
N THR A 82 -7.65 10.97 2.44
CA THR A 82 -8.84 10.50 1.70
C THR A 82 -8.90 8.97 1.70
N LEU A 83 -9.97 8.39 2.24
CA LEU A 83 -10.26 6.96 2.11
C LEU A 83 -10.68 6.64 0.67
N LEU A 84 -9.94 5.75 0.01
CA LEU A 84 -10.20 5.30 -1.36
C LEU A 84 -10.99 4.01 -1.41
N ALA A 85 -10.66 3.05 -0.54
CA ALA A 85 -11.28 1.73 -0.56
C ALA A 85 -11.29 1.11 0.84
N ARG A 86 -12.28 0.25 1.07
CA ARG A 86 -12.39 -0.57 2.27
C ARG A 86 -12.68 -2.01 1.85
N TYR A 87 -11.94 -2.95 2.43
CA TYR A 87 -12.08 -4.39 2.19
C TYR A 87 -12.25 -5.09 3.55
N ASP A 88 -13.43 -5.65 3.81
CA ASP A 88 -13.70 -6.36 5.08
C ASP A 88 -13.17 -7.81 5.07
N ASP A 89 -12.70 -8.29 3.93
CA ASP A 89 -12.16 -9.65 3.73
C ASP A 89 -10.62 -9.69 3.63
N LEU A 90 -9.96 -8.53 3.56
CA LEU A 90 -8.50 -8.39 3.67
C LEU A 90 -8.17 -7.89 5.07
N THR A 91 -7.44 -8.69 5.85
CA THR A 91 -7.12 -8.42 7.24
C THR A 91 -5.63 -8.63 7.51
N VAL A 92 -5.20 -8.37 8.75
CA VAL A 92 -3.80 -8.56 9.16
C VAL A 92 -3.33 -10.01 9.00
N MET A 93 -4.24 -10.98 8.99
CA MET A 93 -3.91 -12.40 8.78
C MET A 93 -3.35 -12.66 7.38
N GLN A 94 -3.74 -11.87 6.37
CA GLN A 94 -3.27 -12.00 5.00
C GLN A 94 -1.92 -11.31 4.75
N ILE A 95 -1.40 -10.52 5.72
CA ILE A 95 -0.06 -9.91 5.62
C ILE A 95 1.04 -10.93 5.90
N PHE A 96 0.83 -11.80 6.88
CA PHE A 96 1.83 -12.75 7.37
C PHE A 96 1.62 -14.19 6.86
N GLY A 97 0.59 -14.39 6.03
CA GLY A 97 0.18 -15.70 5.49
C GLY A 97 0.91 -16.10 4.21
#